data_AF-A0A967SBC7-F1
#
_entry.id   AF-A0A967SBC7-F1
#
_cell.length_a   1.000
_cell.length_b   1.000
_cell.length_c   1.000
_cell.angle_alpha   90.00
_cell.angle_beta   90.00
_cell.angle_gamma   90.00
#
_symmetry.space_group_name_H-M   'P 1'
#
loop_
_entity.id
_entity.type
_entity.pdbx_description
1 polymer ?
#
loop_
_entity_poly.entity_id
_entity_poly.type
_entity_poly.pdbx_seq_one_letter_code
_entity_poly.pdbx_strand_id
1 'polypeptide(L)'
;TGLLYDPDRLKQPMVRVGARGGDRFEAVSWEVALDEVAEGFERIRQRHGPEALALFSHGFGGSWFKHLFKAYGSPNVTAPSYAQCRGPREV
;
A
#
# COMPACT_ATOMS: atom_id res chain seq x y z
N THR A 1 5.31 16.53 20.06
CA THR A 1 4.75 16.85 18.74
C THR A 1 5.90 17.22 17.81
N GLY A 2 6.49 16.24 17.10
CA GLY A 2 7.71 16.45 16.27
C GLY A 2 7.61 15.91 14.84
N LEU A 3 6.59 15.12 14.51
CA LEU A 3 6.53 14.37 13.25
C LEU A 3 6.37 15.23 11.98
N LEU A 4 5.84 16.45 12.09
CA LEU A 4 5.59 17.30 10.91
C LEU A 4 6.88 17.86 10.30
N TYR A 5 7.83 18.22 11.15
CA TYR A 5 9.11 18.86 10.79
C TYR A 5 10.30 17.95 11.01
N ASP A 6 10.05 16.65 11.22
CA ASP A 6 11.10 15.65 11.33
C ASP A 6 12.00 15.69 10.09
N PRO A 7 13.34 15.75 10.25
CA PRO A 7 14.26 15.77 9.11
C PRO A 7 14.11 14.55 8.21
N ASP A 8 13.69 13.40 8.75
CA ASP A 8 13.56 12.13 8.02
C ASP A 8 12.19 11.95 7.36
N ARG A 9 11.28 12.93 7.49
CA ARG A 9 9.95 12.86 6.87
C ARG A 9 10.06 12.80 5.35
N LEU A 10 9.41 11.81 4.74
CA LEU A 10 9.24 11.73 3.28
C LEU A 10 8.48 12.95 2.74
N LYS A 11 9.05 13.61 1.72
CA LYS A 11 8.50 14.84 1.11
C LYS A 11 8.03 14.62 -0.33
N GLN A 12 8.47 13.53 -0.97
CA GLN A 12 8.17 13.21 -2.36
C GLN A 12 7.98 11.70 -2.50
N PRO A 13 7.23 11.23 -3.51
CA PRO A 13 7.21 9.83 -3.89
C PRO A 13 8.61 9.32 -4.24
N MET A 14 8.88 8.07 -3.94
CA MET A 14 10.16 7.43 -4.23
C MET A 14 9.94 6.02 -4.78
N VAL A 15 10.78 5.62 -5.74
CA VAL A 15 10.77 4.28 -6.33
C VAL A 15 12.09 3.60 -6.01
N ARG A 16 12.04 2.31 -5.67
CA ARG A 16 13.24 1.52 -5.39
C ARG A 16 14.00 1.27 -6.68
N VAL A 17 15.31 1.44 -6.63
CA VAL A 17 16.21 1.20 -7.76
C VAL A 17 17.16 0.05 -7.43
N GLY A 18 17.21 -0.94 -8.32
CA GLY A 18 17.98 -2.18 -8.13
C GLY A 18 17.13 -3.35 -7.61
N ALA A 19 17.79 -4.35 -7.04
CA ALA A 19 17.14 -5.60 -6.62
C ALA A 19 16.23 -5.40 -5.40
N ARG A 20 15.17 -6.21 -5.32
CA ARG A 20 14.32 -6.31 -4.13
C ARG A 20 15.19 -6.66 -2.91
N GLY A 21 15.01 -5.91 -1.82
CA GLY A 21 15.81 -6.05 -0.61
C GLY A 21 17.01 -5.10 -0.53
N GLY A 22 17.30 -4.32 -1.57
CA GLY A 22 18.25 -3.20 -1.49
C GLY A 22 17.58 -1.91 -1.01
N ASP A 23 18.34 -1.02 -0.36
CA ASP A 23 17.83 0.21 0.29
C ASP A 23 18.05 1.48 -0.54
N ARG A 24 18.20 1.36 -1.87
CA ARG A 24 18.36 2.51 -2.76
C ARG A 24 17.03 2.91 -3.37
N PHE A 25 16.68 4.18 -3.24
CA PHE A 25 15.46 4.78 -3.78
C PHE A 25 15.76 6.10 -4.47
N GLU A 26 15.01 6.40 -5.52
CA GLU A 26 15.09 7.66 -6.26
C GLU A 26 13.74 8.37 -6.20
N ALA A 27 13.79 9.70 -6.06
CA ALA A 27 12.60 10.53 -6.02
C ALA A 27 11.97 10.63 -7.41
N VAL A 28 10.64 10.54 -7.48
CA VAL A 28 9.87 10.60 -8.73
C VAL A 28 8.68 11.54 -8.61
N SER A 29 8.06 11.89 -9.74
CA SER A 29 6.78 12.61 -9.73
C SER A 29 5.65 11.71 -9.22
N TRP A 30 4.54 12.34 -8.79
CA TRP A 30 3.34 11.60 -8.40
C TRP A 30 2.75 10.79 -9.57
N GLU A 31 2.79 11.30 -10.78
CA GLU A 31 2.33 10.61 -12.00
C GLU A 31 3.10 9.29 -12.18
N VAL A 32 4.44 9.35 -12.20
CA VAL A 32 5.30 8.16 -12.33
C VAL A 32 5.07 7.16 -11.20
N ALA A 33 4.93 7.63 -9.95
CA ALA A 33 4.70 6.73 -8.82
C ALA A 33 3.34 6.01 -8.89
N LEU A 34 2.29 6.72 -9.32
CA LEU A 34 0.95 6.15 -9.43
C LEU A 34 0.85 5.20 -10.63
N ASP A 35 1.49 5.53 -11.75
CA ASP A 35 1.56 4.67 -12.92
C ASP A 35 2.28 3.35 -12.61
N GLU A 36 3.44 3.39 -11.93
CA GLU A 36 4.16 2.18 -11.51
C GLU A 36 3.28 1.26 -10.64
N VAL A 37 2.50 1.84 -9.73
CA VAL A 37 1.57 1.08 -8.88
C VAL A 37 0.43 0.49 -9.72
N ALA A 38 -0.18 1.26 -10.61
CA ALA A 38 -1.27 0.81 -11.47
C ALA A 38 -0.82 -0.32 -12.41
N GLU A 39 0.34 -0.18 -13.04
CA GLU A 39 0.95 -1.22 -13.87
C GLU A 39 1.25 -2.49 -13.07
N GLY A 40 1.72 -2.34 -11.83
CA GLY A 40 1.89 -3.45 -10.89
C GLY A 40 0.58 -4.20 -10.62
N PHE A 41 -0.49 -3.48 -10.34
CA PHE A 41 -1.82 -4.06 -10.12
C PHE A 41 -2.32 -4.79 -11.37
N GLU A 42 -2.14 -4.20 -12.56
CA GLU A 42 -2.57 -4.82 -13.81
C GLU A 42 -1.79 -6.09 -14.12
N ARG A 43 -0.46 -6.04 -13.97
CA ARG A 43 0.43 -7.19 -14.17
C ARG A 43 0.09 -8.34 -13.24
N ILE A 44 -0.23 -8.07 -11.97
CA ILE A 44 -0.67 -9.10 -11.01
C ILE A 44 -2.02 -9.68 -11.44
N ARG A 45 -2.99 -8.83 -11.78
CA ARG A 45 -4.33 -9.24 -12.21
C ARG A 45 -4.27 -10.19 -13.40
N GLN A 46 -3.50 -9.83 -14.43
CA GLN A 46 -3.38 -10.61 -15.66
C GLN A 46 -2.71 -11.97 -15.44
N ARG A 47 -1.74 -12.07 -14.51
CA ARG A 47 -0.96 -13.30 -14.30
C ARG A 47 -1.55 -14.23 -13.25
N HIS A 48 -2.21 -13.68 -12.23
CA HIS A 48 -2.56 -14.40 -11.01
C HIS A 48 -3.99 -14.14 -10.51
N GLY A 49 -4.77 -13.32 -11.21
CA GLY A 49 -6.09 -12.88 -10.75
C GLY A 49 -6.03 -11.74 -9.73
N PRO A 50 -7.13 -10.98 -9.57
CA PRO A 50 -7.18 -9.86 -8.61
C PRO A 50 -7.01 -10.31 -7.15
N GLU A 51 -7.40 -11.53 -6.81
CA GLU A 51 -7.23 -12.13 -5.48
C GLU A 51 -5.76 -12.26 -5.06
N ALA A 52 -4.81 -12.23 -5.99
CA ALA A 52 -3.38 -12.31 -5.66
C ALA A 52 -2.84 -11.06 -4.94
N LEU A 53 -3.63 -9.99 -4.82
CA LEU A 53 -3.24 -8.76 -4.14
C LEU A 53 -3.90 -8.63 -2.76
N ALA A 54 -3.13 -8.30 -1.73
CA ALA A 54 -3.61 -8.11 -0.36
C ALA A 54 -3.42 -6.67 0.16
N LEU A 55 -4.42 -6.15 0.89
CA LEU A 55 -4.38 -4.84 1.55
C LEU A 55 -4.22 -5.00 3.06
N PHE A 56 -3.18 -4.38 3.62
CA PHE A 56 -2.98 -4.25 5.06
C PHE A 56 -3.33 -2.82 5.48
N SER A 57 -4.58 -2.60 5.88
CA SER A 57 -5.11 -1.25 6.14
C SER A 57 -4.96 -0.81 7.60
N HIS A 58 -4.62 0.45 7.81
CA HIS A 58 -4.60 1.09 9.13
C HIS A 58 -4.93 2.59 9.02
N GLY A 59 -5.53 3.16 10.08
CA GLY A 59 -5.84 4.59 10.15
C GLY A 59 -6.93 5.07 9.18
N PHE A 60 -7.07 6.39 9.09
CA PHE A 60 -8.14 7.06 8.34
C PHE A 60 -8.11 6.76 6.84
N GLY A 61 -6.92 6.75 6.22
CA GLY A 61 -6.77 6.47 4.78
C GLY A 61 -7.13 5.04 4.37
N GLY A 62 -7.32 4.12 5.33
CA GLY A 62 -7.67 2.73 5.04
C GLY A 62 -9.01 2.57 4.30
N SER A 63 -9.99 3.46 4.52
CA SER A 63 -11.30 3.38 3.86
C SER A 63 -11.20 3.60 2.35
N TRP A 64 -10.34 4.52 1.89
CA TRP A 64 -10.12 4.83 0.49
C TRP A 64 -9.53 3.63 -0.26
N PHE A 65 -8.51 2.99 0.33
CA PHE A 65 -7.91 1.80 -0.27
C PHE A 65 -8.83 0.58 -0.23
N LYS A 66 -9.71 0.44 0.77
CA LYS A 66 -10.74 -0.61 0.78
C LYS A 66 -11.72 -0.45 -0.38
N HIS A 67 -12.10 0.79 -0.70
CA HIS A 67 -12.93 1.06 -1.88
C HIS A 67 -12.22 0.68 -3.17
N LEU A 68 -10.93 1.04 -3.30
CA LEU A 68 -10.10 0.62 -4.44
C LEU A 68 -10.03 -0.91 -4.56
N PHE A 69 -9.77 -1.64 -3.48
CA PHE A 69 -9.67 -3.10 -3.51
C PHE A 69 -11.00 -3.77 -3.89
N LYS A 70 -12.12 -3.22 -3.43
CA LYS A 70 -13.46 -3.65 -3.85
C LYS A 70 -13.66 -3.47 -5.35
N ALA A 71 -13.25 -2.34 -5.92
CA ALA A 71 -13.35 -2.08 -7.36
C ALA A 71 -12.38 -2.94 -8.18
N TYR A 72 -11.17 -3.17 -7.66
CA TYR A 72 -10.17 -4.04 -8.28
C TYR A 72 -10.59 -5.52 -8.27
N GLY A 73 -11.46 -5.93 -7.34
CA GLY A 73 -12.00 -7.28 -7.24
C GLY A 73 -11.23 -8.18 -6.27
N SER A 74 -10.35 -7.63 -5.42
CA SER A 74 -9.66 -8.43 -4.41
C SER A 74 -10.44 -8.46 -3.09
N PRO A 75 -10.80 -9.65 -2.57
CA PRO A 75 -11.40 -9.78 -1.24
C PRO A 75 -10.36 -9.71 -0.11
N ASN A 76 -9.07 -9.74 -0.43
CA ASN A 76 -7.99 -9.93 0.56
C ASN A 76 -7.64 -8.62 1.28
N VAL A 77 -8.52 -8.21 2.18
CA VAL A 77 -8.35 -7.03 3.02
C VAL A 77 -8.20 -7.45 4.47
N THR A 78 -7.11 -7.01 5.09
CA THR A 78 -6.84 -7.22 6.51
C THR A 78 -6.49 -5.91 7.21
N ALA A 79 -6.60 -5.93 8.53
CA ALA A 79 -6.18 -4.85 9.40
C ALA A 79 -5.36 -5.46 10.55
N PRO A 80 -4.07 -5.09 10.72
CA PRO A 80 -3.26 -5.60 11.82
C PRO A 80 -3.90 -5.35 13.19
N SER A 81 -4.63 -4.24 13.36
CA SER A 81 -5.36 -3.93 14.59
C SER A 81 -6.48 -4.93 14.90
N TYR A 82 -7.11 -5.51 13.88
CA TYR A 82 -8.08 -6.60 14.08
C TYR A 82 -7.35 -7.85 14.56
N ALA A 83 -6.29 -8.29 13.88
CA ALA A 83 -5.55 -9.49 14.28
C ALA A 83 -4.90 -9.40 15.67
N GLN A 84 -4.39 -8.22 16.05
CA GLN A 84 -3.55 -8.08 17.25
C GLN A 84 -4.28 -7.48 18.47
N CYS A 85 -5.33 -6.69 18.27
CA CYS A 85 -5.95 -5.93 19.36
C CYS A 85 -7.45 -6.16 19.50
N ARG A 86 -8.20 -6.08 18.39
CA ARG A 86 -9.67 -5.98 18.43
C ARG A 86 -10.38 -7.29 18.15
N GLY A 87 -9.81 -8.14 17.29
CA GLY A 87 -10.43 -9.35 16.77
C GLY A 87 -11.00 -10.25 17.87
N PRO A 88 -10.22 -10.66 18.90
CA PRO A 88 -10.73 -11.50 19.98
C PRO A 88 -11.87 -10.90 20.82
N ARG A 89 -12.08 -9.58 20.75
CA ARG A 89 -13.18 -8.88 21.43
C ARG A 89 -14.39 -8.66 20.50
N GLU A 90 -14.16 -8.59 19.20
CA GLU A 90 -15.18 -8.29 18.19
C GLU A 90 -15.79 -9.56 17.56
N VAL A 91 -15.28 -10.75 17.91
CA VAL A 91 -15.86 -12.07 17.56
C VAL A 91 -16.78 -12.62 18.63
#